data_AF-A0A5P2UTC1-F1
#
_entry.id   AF-A0A5P2UTC1-F1
#
_cell.length_a   1.000
_cell.length_b   1.000
_cell.length_c   1.000
_cell.angle_alpha   90.00
_cell.angle_beta   90.00
_cell.angle_gamma   90.00
#
_symmetry.space_group_name_H-M   'P 1'
#
loop_
_entity.id
_entity.type
_entity.pdbx_description
1 polymer ?
#
loop_
_entity_poly.entity_id
_entity_poly.type
_entity_poly.pdbx_seq_one_letter_code
_entity_poly.pdbx_strand_id
1 'polypeptide(L)'
;MVMALVTALLGFIGATAFGTTPAAAADQRQAVYAIAHRVDTLAGVDAALKHGANSIEIDVCAWWNPNEWRAYHDCSSAGENRLGPSFDSMIDRILSHANAGRRLALVWLDIKDPNYCGEEPNRTCSVAGLRDKAQRLTGAGIQVLYGFYEYHGGSTPDVGGRGWKSLEGRLGALEGMTTTGTRDQVVGAFNRSGSGIPNGRRVMDYGDSDITRGFGNCTEATWNTCAELKKGAGDRAAGRLAATLSWTTTYNDPWYVDKLLGDARVDGIIAGYGAFTGVREYDDSWQCANSITMIRDWVNRHGSTHRMATSGDRMFR
;
A
#
# COMPACT_ATOMS: atom_id res chain seq x y z
N MET A 1 3.36 42.55 75.79
CA MET A 1 4.26 41.43 75.43
C MET A 1 3.36 40.21 75.23
N VAL A 2 2.97 39.87 73.99
CA VAL A 2 3.61 38.85 73.08
C VAL A 2 3.60 37.48 73.77
N MET A 3 3.01 36.35 73.32
CA MET A 3 2.77 35.70 72.01
C MET A 3 1.73 34.56 72.24
N ALA A 4 0.65 34.39 71.46
CA ALA A 4 0.48 33.45 70.32
C ALA A 4 1.03 32.01 70.48
N LEU A 5 0.15 30.99 70.35
CA LEU A 5 0.50 29.71 69.71
C LEU A 5 -0.73 29.02 69.10
N VAL A 6 -0.49 28.41 67.93
CA VAL A 6 -1.43 28.04 66.88
C VAL A 6 -1.71 26.54 66.89
N THR A 7 -2.96 26.18 66.60
CA THR A 7 -3.50 24.82 66.47
C THR A 7 -3.00 24.12 65.20
N ALA A 8 -2.48 22.90 65.32
CA ALA A 8 -2.07 22.05 64.19
C ALA A 8 -3.27 21.27 63.62
N LEU A 9 -3.53 21.40 62.32
CA LEU A 9 -4.47 20.60 61.54
C LEU A 9 -3.67 19.61 60.69
N LEU A 10 -3.86 18.31 60.89
CA LEU A 10 -3.27 17.24 60.08
C LEU A 10 -4.16 16.99 58.85
N GLY A 11 -3.63 17.30 57.67
CA GLY A 11 -4.27 17.00 56.39
C GLY A 11 -3.98 15.57 55.93
N PHE A 12 -5.05 14.81 55.65
CA PHE A 12 -4.97 13.57 54.89
C PHE A 12 -4.84 13.90 53.39
N ILE A 13 -3.68 13.64 52.80
CA ILE A 13 -3.50 13.61 51.35
C ILE A 13 -3.64 12.16 50.91
N GLY A 14 -4.80 11.81 50.34
CA GLY A 14 -4.98 10.55 49.62
C GLY A 14 -4.26 10.63 48.28
N ALA A 15 -3.17 9.88 48.13
CA ALA A 15 -2.52 9.69 46.85
C ALA A 15 -3.34 8.72 45.99
N THR A 16 -4.10 9.24 45.04
CA THR A 16 -4.65 8.45 43.93
C THR A 16 -3.50 8.06 43.00
N ALA A 17 -2.98 6.84 43.17
CA ALA A 17 -2.12 6.24 42.18
C ALA A 17 -2.94 6.00 40.90
N PHE A 18 -2.79 6.88 39.92
CA PHE A 18 -3.17 6.59 38.54
C PHE A 18 -2.29 5.44 38.05
N GLY A 19 -2.81 4.22 38.14
CA GLY A 19 -2.23 3.06 37.48
C GLY A 19 -2.24 3.32 35.98
N THR A 20 -1.10 3.68 35.42
CA THR A 20 -0.88 3.60 33.98
C THR A 20 -0.99 2.13 33.60
N THR A 21 -2.06 1.76 32.91
CA THR A 21 -2.14 0.49 32.22
C THR A 21 -0.86 0.37 31.38
N PRO A 22 -0.05 -0.71 31.54
CA PRO A 22 1.13 -0.86 30.71
C PRO A 22 0.68 -0.79 29.25
N ALA A 23 1.28 0.10 28.47
CA ALA A 23 1.11 0.11 27.03
C ALA A 23 1.37 -1.33 26.56
N ALA A 24 0.36 -1.98 25.97
CA ALA A 24 0.52 -3.31 25.43
C ALA A 24 1.77 -3.28 24.56
N ALA A 25 2.77 -4.11 24.88
CA ALA A 25 4.00 -4.17 24.11
C ALA A 25 3.61 -4.30 22.65
N ALA A 26 4.06 -3.34 21.82
CA ALA A 26 3.70 -3.32 20.41
C ALA A 26 4.04 -4.69 19.82
N ASP A 27 3.08 -5.33 19.16
CA ASP A 27 3.28 -6.65 18.58
C ASP A 27 4.43 -6.59 17.56
N GLN A 28 5.55 -7.21 17.91
CA GLN A 28 6.80 -7.16 17.16
C GLN A 28 6.79 -8.08 15.92
N ARG A 29 5.74 -8.89 15.73
CA ARG A 29 5.61 -9.75 14.55
C ARG A 29 5.52 -8.89 13.28
N GLN A 30 6.13 -9.35 12.20
CA GLN A 30 6.07 -8.67 10.91
C GLN A 30 4.62 -8.68 10.40
N ALA A 31 4.09 -7.49 10.16
CA ALA A 31 2.77 -7.29 9.60
C ALA A 31 2.82 -7.55 8.08
N VAL A 32 1.95 -8.45 7.59
CA VAL A 32 1.86 -8.84 6.18
C VAL A 32 0.59 -8.27 5.54
N TYR A 33 0.76 -7.65 4.38
CA TYR A 33 -0.32 -7.08 3.58
C TYR A 33 -0.69 -8.05 2.46
N ALA A 34 -1.86 -8.68 2.57
CA ALA A 34 -2.46 -9.44 1.47
C ALA A 34 -3.30 -8.49 0.63
N ILE A 35 -2.80 -8.16 -0.56
CA ILE A 35 -3.32 -7.11 -1.41
C ILE A 35 -4.12 -7.77 -2.53
N ALA A 36 -5.43 -7.54 -2.58
CA ALA A 36 -6.24 -8.02 -3.70
C ALA A 36 -5.85 -7.26 -4.99
N HIS A 37 -5.59 -8.01 -6.06
CA HIS A 37 -5.13 -7.49 -7.36
C HIS A 37 -6.26 -6.92 -8.21
N ARG A 38 -6.07 -5.75 -8.82
CA ARG A 38 -6.95 -5.17 -9.84
C ARG A 38 -8.39 -5.07 -9.36
N VAL A 39 -8.58 -4.36 -8.26
CA VAL A 39 -9.88 -4.16 -7.62
C VAL A 39 -10.56 -2.92 -8.21
N ASP A 40 -10.89 -2.96 -9.51
CA ASP A 40 -11.43 -1.77 -10.20
C ASP A 40 -12.95 -1.70 -10.21
N THR A 41 -13.63 -2.55 -9.43
CA THR A 41 -15.09 -2.54 -9.33
C THR A 41 -15.56 -2.44 -7.89
N LEU A 42 -16.75 -1.87 -7.68
CA LEU A 42 -17.36 -1.81 -6.34
C LEU A 42 -17.60 -3.22 -5.76
N ALA A 43 -17.99 -4.17 -6.62
CA ALA A 43 -18.15 -5.57 -6.24
C ALA A 43 -16.80 -6.24 -5.90
N GLY A 44 -15.71 -5.84 -6.59
CA GLY A 44 -14.36 -6.28 -6.27
C GLY A 44 -13.94 -5.86 -4.85
N VAL A 45 -14.27 -4.64 -4.42
CA VAL A 45 -14.02 -4.19 -3.04
C VAL A 45 -14.73 -5.10 -2.04
N ASP A 46 -15.98 -5.44 -2.32
CA ASP A 46 -16.80 -6.32 -1.48
C ASP A 46 -16.18 -7.72 -1.37
N ALA A 47 -15.79 -8.28 -2.52
CA ALA A 47 -15.19 -9.59 -2.63
C ALA A 47 -13.84 -9.64 -1.91
N ALA A 48 -12.95 -8.67 -2.13
CA ALA A 48 -11.64 -8.61 -1.50
C ALA A 48 -11.75 -8.64 0.04
N LEU A 49 -12.65 -7.81 0.60
CA LEU A 49 -12.90 -7.80 2.04
C LEU A 49 -13.56 -9.10 2.54
N LYS A 50 -14.49 -9.67 1.77
CA LYS A 50 -15.12 -10.97 2.08
C LYS A 50 -14.08 -12.10 2.13
N HIS A 51 -13.10 -12.09 1.23
CA HIS A 51 -12.00 -13.05 1.18
C HIS A 51 -10.93 -12.81 2.26
N GLY A 52 -11.03 -11.69 2.98
CA GLY A 52 -10.13 -11.33 4.06
C GLY A 52 -8.82 -10.71 3.59
N ALA A 53 -8.81 -10.10 2.40
CA ALA A 53 -7.75 -9.18 2.04
C ALA A 53 -7.76 -8.02 3.04
N ASN A 54 -6.58 -7.67 3.58
CA ASN A 54 -6.43 -6.50 4.43
C ASN A 54 -6.02 -5.27 3.62
N SER A 55 -5.77 -5.43 2.33
CA SER A 55 -5.33 -4.38 1.42
C SER A 55 -5.89 -4.64 0.03
N ILE A 56 -5.99 -3.60 -0.79
CA ILE A 56 -6.39 -3.70 -2.20
C ILE A 56 -5.48 -2.84 -3.06
N GLU A 57 -5.28 -3.26 -4.29
CA GLU A 57 -4.70 -2.46 -5.36
C GLU A 57 -5.82 -2.08 -6.34
N ILE A 58 -5.82 -0.82 -6.78
CA ILE A 58 -6.79 -0.22 -7.68
C ILE A 58 -6.00 0.48 -8.77
N ASP A 59 -6.25 0.09 -10.02
CA ASP A 59 -5.71 0.79 -11.16
C ASP A 59 -6.48 2.08 -11.35
N VAL A 60 -5.79 3.21 -11.47
CA VAL A 60 -6.42 4.51 -11.63
C VAL A 60 -5.94 5.20 -12.90
N CYS A 61 -6.92 5.61 -13.71
CA CYS A 61 -6.74 6.33 -14.95
C CYS A 61 -7.35 7.75 -14.82
N ALA A 62 -6.70 8.73 -15.42
CA ALA A 62 -7.15 10.12 -15.45
C ALA A 62 -7.99 10.41 -16.70
N TRP A 63 -9.06 11.21 -16.54
CA TRP A 63 -9.84 11.75 -17.65
C TRP A 63 -10.01 13.26 -17.50
N TRP A 64 -9.57 14.03 -18.50
CA TRP A 64 -9.68 15.50 -18.49
C TRP A 64 -11.11 15.99 -18.69
N ASN A 65 -11.97 15.18 -19.31
CA ASN A 65 -13.39 15.43 -19.48
C ASN A 65 -14.16 14.17 -19.06
N PRO A 66 -14.80 14.16 -17.87
CA PRO A 66 -15.26 15.32 -17.10
C PRO A 66 -14.31 15.81 -15.99
N ASN A 67 -12.99 15.64 -16.12
CA ASN A 67 -11.98 16.03 -15.12
C ASN A 67 -12.09 15.18 -13.85
N GLU A 68 -11.86 13.88 -13.96
CA GLU A 68 -11.97 12.90 -12.87
C GLU A 68 -10.93 11.76 -12.97
N TRP A 69 -10.88 10.93 -11.92
CA TRP A 69 -10.16 9.66 -11.91
C TRP A 69 -11.16 8.51 -11.90
N ARG A 70 -10.86 7.40 -12.58
CA ARG A 70 -11.66 6.17 -12.53
C ARG A 70 -10.80 4.95 -12.27
N ALA A 71 -11.42 3.95 -11.66
CA ALA A 71 -10.78 2.67 -11.45
C ALA A 71 -10.83 1.85 -12.73
N TYR A 72 -9.69 1.68 -13.38
CA TYR A 72 -9.55 0.94 -14.64
C TYR A 72 -8.06 0.68 -14.94
N HIS A 73 -7.72 -0.53 -15.38
CA HIS A 73 -6.35 -0.88 -15.72
C HIS A 73 -5.86 -0.38 -17.09
N ASP A 74 -6.69 -0.42 -18.14
CA ASP A 74 -6.23 -0.38 -19.53
C ASP A 74 -6.43 0.99 -20.23
N CYS A 75 -6.09 2.11 -19.56
CA CYS A 75 -6.44 3.49 -20.00
C CYS A 75 -6.12 3.78 -21.47
N SER A 76 -4.91 3.44 -21.90
CA SER A 76 -4.39 3.78 -23.23
C SER A 76 -5.14 3.07 -24.37
N SER A 77 -5.77 1.94 -24.08
CA SER A 77 -6.57 1.17 -25.04
C SER A 77 -8.03 1.63 -25.14
N ALA A 78 -8.52 2.34 -24.13
CA ALA A 78 -9.91 2.78 -24.08
C ALA A 78 -10.17 4.08 -24.86
N GLY A 79 -9.12 4.85 -25.18
CA GLY A 79 -9.25 6.17 -25.78
C GLY A 79 -10.08 7.10 -24.88
N GLU A 80 -11.09 7.76 -25.45
CA GLU A 80 -12.02 8.61 -24.67
C GLU A 80 -13.12 7.81 -23.96
N ASN A 81 -13.13 6.47 -24.08
CA ASN A 81 -14.15 5.65 -23.41
C ASN A 81 -13.91 5.62 -21.91
N ARG A 82 -14.91 6.12 -21.21
CA ARG A 82 -14.93 6.21 -19.76
C ARG A 82 -15.35 4.87 -19.15
N LEU A 83 -14.38 4.07 -18.72
CA LEU A 83 -14.59 2.74 -18.17
C LEU A 83 -14.38 2.71 -16.65
N GLY A 84 -15.03 1.74 -16.00
CA GLY A 84 -14.98 1.57 -14.55
C GLY A 84 -15.74 2.65 -13.75
N PRO A 85 -15.88 2.45 -12.42
CA PRO A 85 -16.48 3.42 -11.51
C PRO A 85 -15.59 4.63 -11.29
N SER A 86 -16.17 5.76 -10.86
CA SER A 86 -15.36 6.90 -10.43
C SER A 86 -14.57 6.56 -9.18
N PHE A 87 -13.40 7.17 -9.00
CA PHE A 87 -12.59 6.97 -7.81
C PHE A 87 -13.33 7.43 -6.53
N ASP A 88 -14.20 8.43 -6.62
CA ASP A 88 -15.07 8.81 -5.50
C ASP A 88 -16.01 7.68 -5.07
N SER A 89 -16.61 6.95 -6.02
CA SER A 89 -17.44 5.78 -5.71
C SER A 89 -16.64 4.65 -5.07
N MET A 90 -15.40 4.43 -5.52
CA MET A 90 -14.48 3.47 -4.90
C MET A 90 -14.19 3.86 -3.44
N ILE A 91 -13.82 5.12 -3.18
CA ILE A 91 -13.59 5.64 -1.84
C ILE A 91 -14.84 5.47 -0.98
N ASP A 92 -16.02 5.86 -1.49
CA ASP A 92 -17.28 5.76 -0.74
C ASP A 92 -17.55 4.31 -0.32
N ARG A 93 -17.27 3.35 -1.22
CA ARG A 93 -17.45 1.93 -0.91
C ARG A 93 -16.47 1.47 0.17
N ILE A 94 -15.18 1.78 0.03
CA ILE A 94 -14.14 1.45 1.02
C ILE A 94 -14.47 2.04 2.39
N LEU A 95 -14.89 3.31 2.43
CA LEU A 95 -15.26 3.99 3.68
C LEU A 95 -16.53 3.39 4.30
N SER A 96 -17.49 2.94 3.49
CA SER A 96 -18.67 2.23 4.00
C SER A 96 -18.28 0.96 4.76
N HIS A 97 -17.27 0.23 4.28
CA HIS A 97 -16.74 -0.94 4.97
C HIS A 97 -15.95 -0.59 6.22
N ALA A 98 -15.14 0.47 6.17
CA ALA A 98 -14.41 0.97 7.33
C ALA A 98 -15.37 1.35 8.47
N ASN A 99 -16.46 2.06 8.15
CA ASN A 99 -17.51 2.41 9.11
C ASN A 99 -18.25 1.18 9.66
N ALA A 100 -18.33 0.10 8.88
CA ALA A 100 -18.86 -1.19 9.30
C ALA A 100 -17.81 -2.09 10.02
N GLY A 101 -16.65 -1.54 10.40
CA GLY A 101 -15.61 -2.27 11.15
C GLY A 101 -14.69 -3.16 10.30
N ARG A 102 -14.82 -3.15 8.97
CA ARG A 102 -13.99 -3.91 8.02
C ARG A 102 -13.01 -2.98 7.30
N ARG A 103 -12.22 -2.25 8.07
CA ARG A 103 -11.26 -1.25 7.56
C ARG A 103 -10.03 -1.94 6.95
N LEU A 104 -9.67 -1.56 5.73
CA LEU A 104 -8.41 -1.95 5.10
C LEU A 104 -7.20 -1.30 5.81
N ALA A 105 -6.07 -1.99 5.82
CA ALA A 105 -4.80 -1.46 6.28
C ALA A 105 -4.14 -0.55 5.22
N LEU A 106 -4.35 -0.84 3.93
CA LEU A 106 -3.71 -0.16 2.80
C LEU A 106 -4.62 -0.17 1.56
N VAL A 107 -4.59 0.93 0.80
CA VAL A 107 -5.05 1.02 -0.58
C VAL A 107 -3.86 1.42 -1.45
N TRP A 108 -3.50 0.59 -2.42
CA TRP A 108 -2.49 0.90 -3.43
C TRP A 108 -3.19 1.44 -4.67
N LEU A 109 -2.85 2.65 -5.08
CA LEU A 109 -3.31 3.27 -6.33
C LEU A 109 -2.24 3.06 -7.40
N ASP A 110 -2.48 2.16 -8.35
CA ASP A 110 -1.63 1.97 -9.51
C ASP A 110 -1.96 3.06 -10.54
N ILE A 111 -1.13 4.10 -10.56
CA ILE A 111 -1.38 5.29 -11.39
C ILE A 111 -0.88 5.02 -12.80
N LYS A 112 -1.81 4.86 -13.74
CA LYS A 112 -1.48 4.49 -15.11
C LYS A 112 -1.00 5.66 -15.94
N ASP A 113 -1.52 6.86 -15.74
CA ASP A 113 -1.27 8.03 -16.58
C ASP A 113 -0.99 9.31 -15.75
N PRO A 114 0.06 9.28 -14.90
CA PRO A 114 0.32 10.30 -13.88
C PRO A 114 0.56 11.71 -14.45
N ASN A 115 0.83 11.82 -15.74
CA ASN A 115 1.17 13.06 -16.43
C ASN A 115 0.05 13.59 -17.35
N TYR A 116 -1.07 12.89 -17.46
CA TYR A 116 -2.17 13.23 -18.36
C TYR A 116 -2.77 14.61 -18.08
N CYS A 117 -3.01 14.91 -16.80
CA CYS A 117 -3.53 16.18 -16.33
C CYS A 117 -2.47 17.00 -15.56
N GLY A 118 -2.52 18.33 -15.71
CA GLY A 118 -1.74 19.28 -14.92
C GLY A 118 -2.52 19.82 -13.73
N GLU A 119 -1.82 20.19 -12.65
CA GLU A 119 -2.46 20.72 -11.45
C GLU A 119 -3.23 22.03 -11.70
N GLU A 120 -2.70 22.92 -12.54
CA GLU A 120 -3.33 24.21 -12.86
C GLU A 120 -4.52 24.08 -13.83
N PRO A 121 -4.38 23.43 -15.01
CA PRO A 121 -5.49 23.36 -15.97
C PRO A 121 -6.62 22.40 -15.56
N ASN A 122 -6.30 21.29 -14.88
CA ASN A 122 -7.25 20.23 -14.59
C ASN A 122 -6.87 19.45 -13.33
N ARG A 123 -6.87 20.16 -12.19
CA ARG A 123 -6.45 19.61 -10.88
C ARG A 123 -7.12 18.28 -10.54
N THR A 124 -8.43 18.15 -10.76
CA THR A 124 -9.21 16.99 -10.31
C THR A 124 -8.75 15.67 -10.94
N CYS A 125 -8.33 15.66 -12.20
CA CYS A 125 -7.71 14.50 -12.86
C CYS A 125 -6.18 14.48 -12.79
N SER A 126 -5.54 15.46 -12.13
CA SER A 126 -4.10 15.42 -11.86
C SER A 126 -3.80 14.55 -10.64
N VAL A 127 -2.55 14.11 -10.49
CA VAL A 127 -2.12 13.30 -9.32
C VAL A 127 -2.30 14.07 -7.99
N ALA A 128 -2.18 15.40 -8.00
CA ALA A 128 -2.48 16.20 -6.82
C ALA A 128 -3.97 16.14 -6.44
N GLY A 129 -4.87 16.15 -7.44
CA GLY A 129 -6.30 15.96 -7.21
C GLY A 129 -6.66 14.53 -6.77
N LEU A 130 -5.94 13.52 -7.28
CA LEU A 130 -6.04 12.15 -6.78
C LEU A 130 -5.69 12.09 -5.29
N ARG A 131 -4.58 12.73 -4.89
CA ARG A 131 -4.16 12.84 -3.50
C ARG A 131 -5.20 13.57 -2.65
N ASP A 132 -5.75 14.68 -3.14
CA ASP A 132 -6.79 15.43 -2.43
C ASP A 132 -7.99 14.53 -2.09
N LYS A 133 -8.44 13.69 -3.05
CA LYS A 133 -9.49 12.69 -2.82
C LYS A 133 -9.07 11.62 -1.82
N ALA A 134 -7.85 11.11 -1.94
CA ALA A 134 -7.33 10.05 -1.07
C ALA A 134 -7.19 10.48 0.40
N GLN A 135 -7.22 11.78 0.71
CA GLN A 135 -7.25 12.26 2.10
C GLN A 135 -8.47 11.74 2.89
N ARG A 136 -9.56 11.39 2.19
CA ARG A 136 -10.72 10.73 2.82
C ARG A 136 -10.37 9.35 3.37
N LEU A 137 -9.48 8.60 2.69
CA LEU A 137 -8.99 7.29 3.14
C LEU A 137 -8.03 7.45 4.33
N THR A 138 -7.07 8.36 4.23
CA THR A 138 -6.10 8.61 5.32
C THR A 138 -6.78 9.18 6.56
N GLY A 139 -7.78 10.05 6.40
CA GLY A 139 -8.64 10.53 7.49
C GLY A 139 -9.43 9.41 8.18
N ALA A 140 -9.70 8.31 7.48
CA ALA A 140 -10.31 7.11 8.06
C ALA A 140 -9.28 6.11 8.63
N GLY A 141 -7.98 6.47 8.66
CA GLY A 141 -6.90 5.64 9.16
C GLY A 141 -6.42 4.55 8.19
N ILE A 142 -6.77 4.65 6.91
CA ILE A 142 -6.33 3.73 5.85
C ILE A 142 -5.09 4.31 5.19
N GLN A 143 -4.05 3.50 5.02
CA GLN A 143 -2.83 3.94 4.33
C GLN A 143 -3.06 4.01 2.82
N VAL A 144 -2.37 4.92 2.14
CA VAL A 144 -2.43 5.07 0.68
C VAL A 144 -1.02 4.95 0.10
N LEU A 145 -0.84 4.05 -0.86
CA LEU A 145 0.39 3.91 -1.63
C LEU A 145 0.15 4.38 -3.06
N TYR A 146 0.90 5.38 -3.51
CA TYR A 146 0.85 5.86 -4.89
C TYR A 146 1.90 5.14 -5.73
N GLY A 147 1.48 4.31 -6.68
CA GLY A 147 2.35 3.56 -7.57
C GLY A 147 2.60 4.28 -8.88
N PHE A 148 3.88 4.40 -9.26
CA PHE A 148 4.33 4.93 -10.54
C PHE A 148 5.09 3.84 -11.28
N TYR A 149 4.61 3.49 -12.45
CA TYR A 149 5.22 2.49 -13.31
C TYR A 149 5.73 3.21 -14.54
N GLU A 150 6.96 2.93 -14.97
CA GLU A 150 7.62 3.63 -16.09
C GLU A 150 7.02 3.23 -17.46
N TYR A 151 5.69 3.29 -17.61
CA TYR A 151 4.96 3.00 -18.85
C TYR A 151 5.20 4.08 -19.91
N HIS A 152 5.34 5.34 -19.47
CA HIS A 152 5.53 6.50 -20.32
C HIS A 152 6.92 7.10 -20.07
N GLY A 153 7.71 7.15 -21.15
CA GLY A 153 9.02 7.83 -21.17
C GLY A 153 8.96 9.24 -21.76
N GLY A 154 10.11 9.73 -22.22
CA GLY A 154 10.22 11.02 -22.91
C GLY A 154 10.45 12.21 -21.97
N SER A 155 9.95 13.39 -22.35
CA SER A 155 10.20 14.64 -21.61
C SER A 155 9.42 14.75 -20.29
N THR A 156 8.36 13.94 -20.13
CA THR A 156 7.55 13.88 -18.90
C THR A 156 7.36 12.42 -18.49
N PRO A 157 8.42 11.75 -17.98
CA PRO A 157 8.35 10.34 -17.60
C PRO A 157 7.44 10.12 -16.39
N ASP A 158 6.94 8.91 -16.18
CA ASP A 158 6.08 8.63 -15.03
C ASP A 158 6.82 8.82 -13.69
N VAL A 159 8.05 8.30 -13.61
CA VAL A 159 8.98 8.57 -12.49
C VAL A 159 9.75 9.87 -12.74
N GLY A 160 9.62 10.82 -11.82
CA GLY A 160 10.27 12.14 -11.92
C GLY A 160 9.59 13.15 -12.85
N GLY A 161 8.47 12.77 -13.50
CA GLY A 161 7.62 13.70 -14.23
C GLY A 161 6.71 14.53 -13.34
N ARG A 162 5.69 15.12 -13.95
CA ARG A 162 4.78 16.06 -13.31
C ARG A 162 3.97 15.40 -12.19
N GLY A 163 3.38 14.23 -12.47
CA GLY A 163 2.58 13.51 -11.49
C GLY A 163 3.40 13.11 -10.25
N TRP A 164 4.60 12.55 -10.47
CA TRP A 164 5.52 12.21 -9.39
C TRP A 164 5.89 13.43 -8.53
N LYS A 165 6.31 14.52 -9.18
CA LYS A 165 6.69 15.77 -8.50
C LYS A 165 5.55 16.41 -7.72
N SER A 166 4.30 16.15 -8.11
CA SER A 166 3.13 16.67 -7.39
C SER A 166 3.00 16.12 -5.96
N LEU A 167 3.67 15.01 -5.65
CA LEU A 167 3.65 14.37 -4.32
C LEU A 167 4.90 14.68 -3.48
N GLU A 168 5.98 15.18 -4.09
CA GLU A 168 7.22 15.53 -3.39
C GLU A 168 6.97 16.58 -2.29
N GLY A 169 7.39 16.28 -1.06
CA GLY A 169 7.19 17.15 0.10
C GLY A 169 5.74 17.25 0.58
N ARG A 170 4.81 16.46 0.00
CA ARG A 170 3.37 16.54 0.32
C ARG A 170 2.80 15.27 0.96
N LEU A 171 3.52 14.15 0.98
CA LEU A 171 3.06 12.92 1.63
C LEU A 171 2.92 13.10 3.15
N GLY A 172 1.72 12.84 3.68
CA GLY A 172 1.41 12.81 5.09
C GLY A 172 1.69 11.46 5.75
N ALA A 173 1.33 11.30 7.02
CA ALA A 173 1.77 10.18 7.86
C ALA A 173 1.33 8.78 7.41
N LEU A 174 0.29 8.67 6.58
CA LEU A 174 -0.28 7.42 6.09
C LEU A 174 -0.11 7.26 4.57
N GLU A 175 0.75 8.06 3.94
CA GLU A 175 0.92 8.08 2.49
C GLU A 175 2.34 7.69 2.10
N GLY A 176 2.50 6.84 1.09
CA GLY A 176 3.80 6.43 0.55
C GLY A 176 3.79 6.42 -0.98
N MET A 177 4.98 6.27 -1.58
CA MET A 177 5.14 6.13 -3.02
C MET A 177 5.91 4.85 -3.34
N THR A 178 5.51 4.14 -4.39
CA THR A 178 6.23 3.00 -4.94
C THR A 178 6.58 3.22 -6.40
N THR A 179 7.66 2.58 -6.83
CA THR A 179 7.98 2.37 -8.23
C THR A 179 8.51 0.95 -8.39
N THR A 180 8.27 0.39 -9.57
CA THR A 180 8.59 -1.01 -9.84
C THR A 180 10.01 -1.20 -10.37
N GLY A 181 10.64 -2.32 -10.04
CA GLY A 181 11.88 -2.76 -10.70
C GLY A 181 12.85 -3.48 -9.78
N THR A 182 14.06 -3.73 -10.30
CA THR A 182 15.18 -4.23 -9.48
C THR A 182 15.53 -3.21 -8.39
N ARG A 183 16.25 -3.68 -7.37
CA ARG A 183 16.64 -2.84 -6.23
C ARG A 183 17.37 -1.58 -6.69
N ASP A 184 18.30 -1.71 -7.64
CA ASP A 184 19.09 -0.58 -8.12
C ASP A 184 18.27 0.38 -8.99
N GLN A 185 17.28 -0.13 -9.73
CA GLN A 185 16.34 0.70 -10.48
C GLN A 185 15.51 1.57 -9.53
N VAL A 186 14.90 0.96 -8.51
CA VAL A 186 14.04 1.66 -7.55
C VAL A 186 14.82 2.63 -6.67
N VAL A 187 15.93 2.20 -6.07
CA VAL A 187 16.79 3.10 -5.28
C VAL A 187 17.34 4.22 -6.17
N GLY A 188 17.71 3.91 -7.41
CA GLY A 188 18.14 4.88 -8.41
C GLY A 188 17.05 5.91 -8.72
N ALA A 189 15.80 5.48 -8.93
CA ALA A 189 14.65 6.36 -9.16
C ALA A 189 14.47 7.36 -8.01
N PHE A 190 14.42 6.88 -6.76
CA PHE A 190 14.31 7.77 -5.61
C PHE A 190 15.53 8.67 -5.39
N ASN A 191 16.74 8.21 -5.73
CA ASN A 191 17.93 9.06 -5.65
C ASN A 191 17.91 10.18 -6.71
N ARG A 192 17.43 9.88 -7.93
CA ARG A 192 17.36 10.86 -9.02
C ARG A 192 16.20 11.82 -8.88
N SER A 193 15.07 11.36 -8.37
CA SER A 193 13.79 12.09 -8.45
C SER A 193 13.01 12.09 -7.13
N GLY A 194 13.55 11.59 -6.02
CA GLY A 194 12.83 11.46 -4.75
C GLY A 194 13.36 12.32 -3.61
N SER A 195 14.03 13.45 -3.90
CA SER A 195 14.62 14.30 -2.86
C SER A 195 13.58 14.83 -1.86
N GLY A 196 12.34 15.06 -2.31
CA GLY A 196 11.21 15.44 -1.47
C GLY A 196 10.44 14.26 -0.84
N ILE A 197 10.88 13.02 -1.03
CA ILE A 197 10.21 11.81 -0.53
C ILE A 197 11.10 11.19 0.57
N PRO A 198 10.72 11.24 1.85
CA PRO A 198 11.52 10.64 2.92
C PRO A 198 11.66 9.13 2.74
N ASN A 199 12.79 8.53 3.17
CA ASN A 199 13.02 7.08 3.06
C ASN A 199 11.86 6.25 3.63
N GLY A 200 11.30 6.69 4.76
CA GLY A 200 10.13 6.12 5.41
C GLY A 200 8.85 6.10 4.57
N ARG A 201 8.85 6.72 3.39
CA ARG A 201 7.75 6.79 2.41
C ARG A 201 8.07 6.11 1.08
N ARG A 202 9.26 5.55 0.93
CA ARG A 202 9.73 4.92 -0.31
C ARG A 202 9.48 3.43 -0.26
N VAL A 203 8.65 2.93 -1.15
CA VAL A 203 8.37 1.50 -1.29
C VAL A 203 9.01 1.01 -2.58
N MET A 204 9.53 -0.21 -2.52
CA MET A 204 9.93 -0.95 -3.71
C MET A 204 8.90 -2.01 -3.98
N ASP A 205 8.38 -2.07 -5.20
CA ASP A 205 7.65 -3.23 -5.67
C ASP A 205 8.40 -3.93 -6.80
N TYR A 206 8.25 -5.25 -6.89
CA TYR A 206 8.76 -5.99 -8.03
C TYR A 206 8.02 -7.30 -8.26
N GLY A 207 7.83 -7.63 -9.53
CA GLY A 207 7.37 -8.92 -9.98
C GLY A 207 6.82 -8.87 -11.40
N ASP A 208 5.90 -9.80 -11.71
CA ASP A 208 5.36 -10.01 -13.04
C ASP A 208 3.92 -10.55 -12.94
N SER A 209 3.11 -10.23 -13.95
CA SER A 209 1.78 -10.84 -14.16
C SER A 209 1.81 -12.38 -14.18
N ASP A 210 2.95 -12.95 -14.58
CA ASP A 210 3.31 -14.36 -14.46
C ASP A 210 4.50 -14.45 -13.49
N ILE A 211 4.22 -14.63 -12.19
CA ILE A 211 5.24 -14.66 -11.14
C ILE A 211 6.35 -15.69 -11.38
N THR A 212 6.13 -16.68 -12.25
CA THR A 212 7.14 -17.70 -12.59
C THR A 212 8.28 -17.12 -13.43
N ARG A 213 8.04 -16.02 -14.15
CA ARG A 213 9.01 -15.40 -15.05
C ARG A 213 10.06 -14.64 -14.28
N GLY A 214 11.30 -15.09 -14.40
CA GLY A 214 12.43 -14.43 -13.77
C GLY A 214 12.41 -14.49 -12.23
N PHE A 215 11.60 -15.34 -11.59
CA PHE A 215 11.48 -15.34 -10.14
C PHE A 215 12.79 -15.64 -9.39
N GLY A 216 13.54 -16.65 -9.87
CA GLY A 216 14.74 -17.17 -9.22
C GLY A 216 14.43 -18.02 -7.98
N ASN A 217 15.40 -18.14 -7.07
CA ASN A 217 15.32 -18.88 -5.81
C ASN A 217 15.85 -18.06 -4.61
N CYS A 218 16.01 -16.75 -4.80
CA CYS A 218 16.42 -15.78 -3.77
C CYS A 218 17.91 -15.85 -3.39
N THR A 219 18.72 -16.49 -4.23
CA THR A 219 20.19 -16.59 -4.04
C THR A 219 20.97 -15.96 -5.18
N GLU A 220 20.29 -15.57 -6.26
CA GLU A 220 20.90 -14.98 -7.44
C GLU A 220 21.52 -13.62 -7.14
N ALA A 221 22.56 -13.29 -7.91
CA ALA A 221 23.29 -12.04 -7.72
C ALA A 221 22.47 -10.81 -8.11
N THR A 222 21.58 -10.89 -9.11
CA THR A 222 20.70 -9.79 -9.54
C THR A 222 19.58 -10.27 -10.50
N TRP A 223 18.67 -9.37 -10.89
CA TRP A 223 17.59 -9.49 -11.89
C TRP A 223 16.40 -10.37 -11.53
N ASN A 224 16.60 -11.36 -10.65
CA ASN A 224 15.53 -12.26 -10.27
C ASN A 224 14.61 -11.63 -9.22
N THR A 225 13.30 -11.75 -9.40
CA THR A 225 12.28 -11.14 -8.53
C THR A 225 12.56 -11.39 -7.05
N CYS A 226 12.79 -12.65 -6.67
CA CYS A 226 13.02 -12.99 -5.27
C CYS A 226 14.34 -12.40 -4.73
N ALA A 227 15.41 -12.45 -5.52
CA ALA A 227 16.72 -11.91 -5.11
C ALA A 227 16.69 -10.38 -4.95
N GLU A 228 16.03 -9.68 -5.87
CA GLU A 228 15.90 -8.22 -5.82
C GLU A 228 15.03 -7.76 -4.65
N LEU A 229 13.91 -8.42 -4.40
CA LEU A 229 13.06 -8.13 -3.25
C LEU A 229 13.77 -8.41 -1.92
N LYS A 230 14.59 -9.47 -1.86
CA LYS A 230 15.44 -9.76 -0.68
C LYS A 230 16.45 -8.64 -0.40
N LYS A 231 17.08 -8.08 -1.44
CA LYS A 231 17.96 -6.92 -1.29
C LYS A 231 17.18 -5.68 -0.84
N GLY A 232 15.99 -5.45 -1.42
CA GLY A 232 15.11 -4.37 -1.01
C GLY A 232 14.68 -4.49 0.45
N ALA A 233 14.41 -5.71 0.95
CA ALA A 233 14.14 -5.94 2.36
C ALA A 233 15.37 -5.61 3.24
N GLY A 234 16.59 -5.81 2.74
CA GLY A 234 17.82 -5.32 3.36
C GLY A 234 17.90 -3.79 3.40
N ASP A 235 17.51 -3.11 2.32
CA ASP A 235 17.41 -1.64 2.29
C ASP A 235 16.36 -1.11 3.28
N ARG A 236 15.21 -1.82 3.40
CA ARG A 236 14.18 -1.53 4.40
C ARG A 236 14.70 -1.68 5.82
N ALA A 237 15.38 -2.78 6.13
CA ALA A 237 15.99 -3.00 7.44
C ALA A 237 17.04 -1.93 7.78
N ALA A 238 17.70 -1.37 6.76
CA ALA A 238 18.65 -0.27 6.90
C ALA A 238 18.00 1.14 6.92
N GLY A 239 16.67 1.25 6.90
CA GLY A 239 15.94 2.53 6.90
C GLY A 239 16.07 3.33 5.60
N ARG A 240 16.42 2.67 4.48
CA ARG A 240 16.47 3.28 3.13
C ARG A 240 15.16 3.17 2.37
N LEU A 241 14.37 2.14 2.67
CA LEU A 241 13.02 1.93 2.19
C LEU A 241 12.06 1.74 3.37
N ALA A 242 10.79 2.02 3.14
CA ALA A 242 9.70 1.79 4.07
C ALA A 242 9.22 0.33 4.03
N ALA A 243 9.09 -0.21 2.82
CA ALA A 243 8.53 -1.53 2.56
C ALA A 243 9.03 -2.14 1.25
N THR A 244 8.89 -3.46 1.13
CA THR A 244 8.96 -4.15 -0.16
C THR A 244 7.68 -4.92 -0.44
N LEU A 245 7.19 -4.87 -1.67
CA LEU A 245 5.95 -5.53 -2.12
C LEU A 245 6.22 -6.37 -3.37
N SER A 246 5.44 -7.43 -3.58
CA SER A 246 5.53 -8.25 -4.80
C SER A 246 4.19 -8.45 -5.47
N TRP A 247 4.22 -8.76 -6.76
CA TRP A 247 3.03 -9.01 -7.59
C TRP A 247 3.39 -9.90 -8.78
N THR A 248 2.50 -10.69 -9.38
CA THR A 248 1.17 -11.08 -8.91
C THR A 248 1.14 -12.58 -8.67
N THR A 249 0.74 -13.00 -7.46
CA THR A 249 0.53 -14.42 -7.16
C THR A 249 -0.93 -14.82 -7.40
N THR A 250 -1.13 -16.09 -7.77
CA THR A 250 -2.45 -16.70 -7.98
C THR A 250 -2.70 -17.81 -6.95
N TYR A 251 -3.88 -18.43 -7.01
CA TYR A 251 -4.20 -19.58 -6.16
C TYR A 251 -3.31 -20.81 -6.40
N ASN A 252 -2.47 -20.81 -7.45
CA ASN A 252 -1.59 -21.92 -7.80
C ASN A 252 -0.11 -21.67 -7.44
N ASP A 253 0.18 -20.62 -6.66
CA ASP A 253 1.54 -20.15 -6.40
C ASP A 253 2.04 -20.30 -4.95
N PRO A 254 1.74 -21.41 -4.21
CA PRO A 254 2.10 -21.51 -2.78
C PRO A 254 3.60 -21.51 -2.54
N TRP A 255 4.38 -22.03 -3.50
CA TRP A 255 5.83 -21.99 -3.42
C TRP A 255 6.37 -20.55 -3.53
N TYR A 256 5.80 -19.73 -4.41
CA TYR A 256 6.20 -18.34 -4.57
C TYR A 256 5.82 -17.51 -3.34
N VAL A 257 4.63 -17.71 -2.77
CA VAL A 257 4.23 -17.08 -1.50
C VAL A 257 5.22 -17.43 -0.37
N ASP A 258 5.63 -18.69 -0.28
CA ASP A 258 6.63 -19.13 0.71
C ASP A 258 7.97 -18.43 0.51
N LYS A 259 8.47 -18.35 -0.73
CA LYS A 259 9.72 -17.66 -1.04
C LYS A 259 9.65 -16.15 -0.80
N LEU A 260 8.55 -15.50 -1.18
CA LEU A 260 8.38 -14.07 -1.02
C LEU A 260 8.36 -13.66 0.46
N LEU A 261 7.59 -14.35 1.29
CA LEU A 261 7.47 -14.01 2.72
C LEU A 261 8.62 -14.60 3.56
N GLY A 262 9.03 -15.83 3.26
CA GLY A 262 10.06 -16.56 4.00
C GLY A 262 11.48 -16.13 3.68
N ASP A 263 11.83 -16.00 2.39
CA ASP A 263 13.21 -15.76 1.96
C ASP A 263 13.46 -14.31 1.55
N ALA A 264 12.57 -13.72 0.74
CA ALA A 264 12.67 -12.32 0.31
C ALA A 264 12.20 -11.33 1.38
N ARG A 265 11.43 -11.77 2.38
CA ARG A 265 10.94 -10.95 3.50
C ARG A 265 10.13 -9.73 3.06
N VAL A 266 9.33 -9.88 2.01
CA VAL A 266 8.41 -8.82 1.57
C VAL A 266 7.36 -8.53 2.63
N ASP A 267 6.89 -7.29 2.67
CA ASP A 267 5.84 -6.85 3.58
C ASP A 267 4.44 -7.13 3.02
N GLY A 268 4.30 -7.30 1.71
CA GLY A 268 3.02 -7.59 1.11
C GLY A 268 3.11 -8.21 -0.28
N ILE A 269 2.01 -8.85 -0.67
CA ILE A 269 1.89 -9.56 -1.96
C ILE A 269 0.54 -9.19 -2.57
N ILE A 270 0.57 -8.74 -3.82
CA ILE A 270 -0.60 -8.67 -4.69
C ILE A 270 -0.98 -10.09 -5.13
N ALA A 271 -2.25 -10.43 -4.91
CA ALA A 271 -2.80 -11.75 -5.17
C ALA A 271 -4.21 -11.68 -5.77
N GLY A 272 -4.48 -12.53 -6.76
CA GLY A 272 -5.73 -12.52 -7.51
C GLY A 272 -5.57 -13.21 -8.85
N TYR A 273 -6.23 -12.67 -9.87
CA TYR A 273 -6.04 -13.14 -11.23
C TYR A 273 -4.67 -12.71 -11.77
N GLY A 274 -3.90 -13.65 -12.30
CA GLY A 274 -2.64 -13.41 -13.01
C GLY A 274 -2.66 -14.04 -14.41
N ALA A 275 -1.50 -14.11 -15.06
CA ALA A 275 -1.36 -14.65 -16.42
C ALA A 275 -1.92 -16.07 -16.54
N PHE A 276 -1.68 -16.93 -15.55
CA PHE A 276 -2.19 -18.32 -15.52
C PHE A 276 -3.72 -18.41 -15.54
N THR A 277 -4.42 -17.45 -14.94
CA THR A 277 -5.88 -17.47 -14.78
C THR A 277 -6.63 -16.58 -15.77
N GLY A 278 -5.87 -15.81 -16.57
CA GLY A 278 -6.35 -14.68 -17.34
C GLY A 278 -6.49 -13.43 -16.47
N VAL A 279 -5.72 -12.38 -16.80
CA VAL A 279 -5.75 -11.10 -16.07
C VAL A 279 -7.09 -10.41 -16.29
N ARG A 280 -7.79 -10.10 -15.19
CA ARG A 280 -9.10 -9.43 -15.18
C ARG A 280 -9.40 -8.89 -13.78
N GLU A 281 -10.50 -8.15 -13.67
CA GLU A 281 -10.99 -7.57 -12.43
C GLU A 281 -11.17 -8.59 -11.30
N TYR A 282 -10.80 -8.21 -10.09
CA TYR A 282 -11.06 -9.00 -8.89
C TYR A 282 -12.57 -9.21 -8.70
N ASP A 283 -12.96 -10.46 -8.42
CA ASP A 283 -14.36 -10.85 -8.25
C ASP A 283 -14.55 -11.80 -7.05
N ASP A 284 -15.80 -12.20 -6.81
CA ASP A 284 -16.19 -13.12 -5.74
C ASP A 284 -15.95 -14.61 -6.09
N SER A 285 -14.99 -14.89 -6.99
CA SER A 285 -14.67 -16.25 -7.39
C SER A 285 -13.80 -16.97 -6.37
N TRP A 286 -13.82 -18.30 -6.44
CA TRP A 286 -12.97 -19.14 -5.60
C TRP A 286 -11.48 -18.94 -5.90
N GLN A 287 -11.10 -18.57 -7.13
CA GLN A 287 -9.70 -18.31 -7.51
C GLN A 287 -9.16 -17.11 -6.73
N CYS A 288 -9.92 -16.01 -6.72
CA CYS A 288 -9.60 -14.80 -5.95
C CYS A 288 -9.61 -15.07 -4.44
N ALA A 289 -10.58 -15.84 -3.94
CA ALA A 289 -10.62 -16.23 -2.53
C ALA A 289 -9.38 -17.04 -2.11
N ASN A 290 -8.98 -18.02 -2.92
CA ASN A 290 -7.88 -18.91 -2.59
C ASN A 290 -6.49 -18.25 -2.74
N SER A 291 -6.33 -17.29 -3.65
CA SER A 291 -5.06 -16.54 -3.74
C SER A 291 -4.79 -15.72 -2.46
N ILE A 292 -5.82 -15.07 -1.90
CA ILE A 292 -5.72 -14.38 -0.60
C ILE A 292 -5.57 -15.36 0.56
N THR A 293 -6.33 -16.45 0.56
CA THR A 293 -6.27 -17.48 1.61
C THR A 293 -4.87 -18.08 1.72
N MET A 294 -4.18 -18.29 0.61
CA MET A 294 -2.81 -18.82 0.59
C MET A 294 -1.82 -17.94 1.39
N ILE A 295 -1.89 -16.61 1.24
CA ILE A 295 -1.05 -15.69 2.02
C ILE A 295 -1.42 -15.79 3.50
N ARG A 296 -2.73 -15.78 3.81
CA ARG A 296 -3.23 -15.87 5.19
C ARG A 296 -2.81 -17.16 5.87
N ASP A 297 -2.90 -18.29 5.18
CA ASP A 297 -2.52 -19.60 5.69
C ASP A 297 -1.02 -19.71 5.91
N TRP A 298 -0.20 -19.11 5.03
CA TRP A 298 1.23 -18.99 5.27
C TRP A 298 1.52 -18.20 6.54
N VAL A 299 0.88 -17.03 6.70
CA VAL A 299 1.04 -16.18 7.88
C VAL A 299 0.59 -16.90 9.16
N ASN A 300 -0.53 -17.62 9.12
CA ASN A 300 -1.03 -18.39 10.27
C ASN A 300 -0.05 -19.49 10.69
N ARG A 301 0.54 -20.22 9.73
CA ARG A 301 1.57 -21.23 10.00
C ARG A 301 2.86 -20.63 10.57
N HIS A 302 3.13 -19.34 10.31
CA HIS A 302 4.27 -18.59 10.82
C HIS A 302 3.87 -17.56 11.90
N GLY A 303 2.78 -17.80 12.61
CA GLY A 303 2.15 -16.85 13.54
C GLY A 303 3.01 -16.41 14.72
N SER A 304 4.15 -17.07 14.97
CA SER A 304 5.14 -16.66 15.97
C SER A 304 5.99 -15.47 15.53
N THR A 305 6.15 -15.25 14.23
CA THR A 305 7.00 -14.20 13.65
C THR A 305 6.23 -13.26 12.73
N HIS A 306 5.10 -13.69 12.18
CA HIS A 306 4.28 -12.92 11.26
C HIS A 306 2.84 -12.81 11.74
N ARG A 307 2.14 -11.80 11.23
CA ARG A 307 0.70 -11.63 11.39
C ARG A 307 0.14 -10.83 10.22
N MET A 308 -1.17 -10.90 10.02
CA MET A 308 -1.81 -10.00 9.05
C MET A 308 -1.74 -8.57 9.57
N ALA A 309 -1.42 -7.64 8.66
CA ALA A 309 -1.52 -6.20 8.93
C ALA A 309 -2.97 -5.79 9.24
N THR A 310 -3.10 -4.79 10.08
CA THR A 310 -4.34 -4.16 10.52
C THR A 310 -4.26 -2.65 10.29
N SER A 311 -5.36 -1.92 10.48
CA SER A 311 -5.33 -0.45 10.41
C SER A 311 -4.50 0.22 11.52
N GLY A 312 -4.06 -0.52 12.54
CA GLY A 312 -3.12 -0.03 13.55
C GLY A 312 -1.68 -0.06 13.07
N ASP A 313 -1.38 -0.83 12.02
CA ASP A 313 -0.04 -0.95 11.47
C ASP A 313 0.34 0.28 10.65
N ARG A 314 1.64 0.54 10.60
CA ARG A 314 2.23 1.65 9.87
C ARG A 314 3.34 1.07 9.01
N MET A 315 3.07 0.97 7.71
CA MET A 315 4.06 0.67 6.68
C MET A 315 5.03 1.84 6.53
N PHE A 316 4.51 3.07 6.59
CA PHE A 316 5.29 4.27 6.37
C PHE A 316 5.73 4.90 7.69
N ARG A 317 7.03 4.86 7.98
CA ARG A 317 7.62 5.31 9.26
C ARG A 317 8.86 6.17 9.04
#